data_AF-A0A2U9IHN1-F1
#
_entry.id   AF-A0A2U9IHN1-F1
#
_cell.length_a   1.000
_cell.length_b   1.000
_cell.length_c   1.000
_cell.angle_alpha   90.00
_cell.angle_beta   90.00
_cell.angle_gamma   90.00
#
_symmetry.space_group_name_H-M   'P 1'
#
loop_
_entity.id
_entity.type
_entity.pdbx_description
1 polymer ?
#
loop_
_entity_poly.entity_id
_entity_poly.type
_entity_poly.pdbx_seq_one_letter_code
_entity_poly.pdbx_strand_id
1 'polypeptide(L)'
;MKIIGIGNEIFGDNEGKIVEEYGGIFLGPKLGELEKFLKEEDEVIIVDSARNFRFLIIGLKELYPGVLGYTELENYLLNAKINGIKARITIIAFSKEYKDRVKCFLNCMLLKK
;
A
#
# COMPACT_ATOMS: atom_id res chain seq x y z
N MET A 1 -2.85 -13.62 0.40
CA MET A 1 -2.91 -12.22 0.84
C MET A 1 -1.56 -11.84 1.38
N LYS A 2 -0.90 -10.89 0.73
CA LYS A 2 0.40 -10.33 1.14
C LYS A 2 0.15 -8.90 1.60
N ILE A 3 0.74 -8.49 2.71
CA ILE A 3 0.64 -7.11 3.21
C ILE A 3 2.01 -6.47 3.06
N ILE A 4 2.09 -5.38 2.31
CA ILE A 4 3.32 -4.72 1.92
C ILE A 4 3.29 -3.28 2.42
N GLY A 5 4.30 -2.88 3.17
CA GLY A 5 4.44 -1.53 3.71
C GLY A 5 5.41 -0.71 2.86
N ILE A 6 4.99 0.49 2.49
CA ILE A 6 5.79 1.49 1.77
C ILE A 6 5.93 2.72 2.68
N GLY A 7 7.09 3.35 2.63
CA GLY A 7 7.37 4.53 3.44
C GLY A 7 8.82 4.96 3.32
N ASN A 8 9.13 6.14 3.84
CA ASN A 8 10.48 6.66 3.80
C ASN A 8 10.99 6.96 5.21
N GLU A 9 11.80 6.03 5.73
CA GLU A 9 12.35 6.13 7.09
C GLU A 9 13.17 7.39 7.29
N ILE A 10 13.89 7.85 6.24
CA ILE A 10 14.78 9.01 6.29
C ILE A 10 13.99 10.29 6.58
N PHE A 11 12.77 10.40 6.05
CA PHE A 11 11.93 11.57 6.25
C PHE A 11 10.93 11.41 7.40
N GLY A 12 10.94 10.27 8.10
CA GLY A 12 10.04 9.98 9.21
C GLY A 12 8.71 9.34 8.83
N ASP A 13 8.52 8.99 7.55
CA ASP A 13 7.28 8.40 7.00
C ASP A 13 7.25 6.88 7.24
N ASN A 14 7.16 6.50 8.51
CA ASN A 14 7.31 5.12 8.99
C ASN A 14 5.97 4.40 9.20
N GLU A 15 4.86 5.04 8.91
CA GLU A 15 3.50 4.54 9.14
C GLU A 15 3.26 3.20 8.43
N GLY A 16 3.82 3.01 7.23
CA GLY A 16 3.82 1.76 6.49
C GLY A 16 4.46 0.57 7.23
N LYS A 17 5.31 0.77 8.25
CA LYS A 17 5.87 -0.33 9.07
C LYS A 17 4.84 -1.08 9.88
N ILE A 18 3.65 -0.51 10.05
CA ILE A 18 2.54 -1.18 10.75
C ILE A 18 2.26 -2.59 10.22
N VAL A 19 2.58 -2.85 8.95
CA VAL A 19 2.38 -4.14 8.30
C VAL A 19 3.15 -5.27 8.98
N GLU A 20 4.28 -4.98 9.63
CA GLU A 20 5.11 -5.97 10.32
C GLU A 20 4.36 -6.60 11.51
N GLU A 21 3.50 -5.82 12.18
CA GLU A 21 2.61 -6.32 13.26
C GLU A 21 1.62 -7.39 12.75
N TYR A 22 1.39 -7.43 11.43
CA TYR A 22 0.44 -8.32 10.75
C TYR A 22 1.13 -9.39 9.89
N GLY A 23 2.44 -9.62 10.10
CA GLY A 23 3.23 -10.57 9.30
C GLY A 23 3.51 -10.11 7.86
N GLY A 24 3.30 -8.82 7.58
CA GLY A 24 3.65 -8.19 6.31
C GLY A 24 5.12 -7.83 6.20
N ILE A 25 5.52 -7.33 5.02
CA ILE A 25 6.90 -6.94 4.70
C ILE A 25 6.95 -5.43 4.46
N PHE A 26 7.82 -4.73 5.17
CA PHE A 26 8.12 -3.33 4.90
C PHE A 26 9.25 -3.22 3.86
N LEU A 27 8.97 -2.60 2.71
CA LEU A 27 9.95 -2.38 1.63
C LEU A 27 10.63 -1.00 1.71
N GLY A 28 10.13 -0.11 2.56
CA GLY A 28 10.59 1.28 2.63
C GLY A 28 10.45 1.96 1.26
N PRO A 29 11.47 2.70 0.79
CA PRO A 29 11.41 3.44 -0.47
C PRO A 29 11.64 2.55 -1.72
N LYS A 30 11.85 1.24 -1.55
CA LYS A 30 12.30 0.35 -2.65
C LYS A 30 11.13 -0.16 -3.50
N LEU A 31 10.47 0.73 -4.23
CA LEU A 31 9.32 0.37 -5.08
C LEU A 31 9.65 -0.69 -6.14
N GLY A 32 10.89 -0.77 -6.63
CA GLY A 32 11.30 -1.82 -7.58
C GLY A 32 11.12 -3.24 -7.03
N GLU A 33 11.13 -3.42 -5.71
CA GLU A 33 10.91 -4.72 -5.09
C GLU A 33 9.43 -5.15 -5.08
N LEU A 34 8.49 -4.21 -5.28
CA LEU A 34 7.06 -4.52 -5.39
C LEU A 34 6.80 -5.52 -6.52
N GLU A 35 7.54 -5.46 -7.63
CA GLU A 35 7.29 -6.28 -8.81
C GLU A 35 7.32 -7.78 -8.49
N LYS A 36 8.12 -8.20 -7.50
CA LYS A 36 8.21 -9.59 -7.04
C LYS A 36 6.89 -10.09 -6.42
N PHE A 37 6.07 -9.18 -5.90
CA PHE A 37 4.82 -9.48 -5.21
C PHE A 37 3.58 -9.31 -6.10
N LEU A 38 3.72 -8.64 -7.26
CA LEU A 38 2.59 -8.27 -8.12
C LEU A 38 2.37 -9.22 -9.33
N LYS A 39 3.23 -10.24 -9.49
CA LYS A 39 3.22 -11.16 -10.64
C LYS A 39 2.19 -12.30 -10.53
N GLU A 40 1.69 -12.60 -9.34
CA GLU A 40 0.79 -13.72 -9.06
C GLU A 40 -0.67 -13.23 -8.97
N GLU A 41 -1.67 -14.13 -9.08
CA GLU A 41 -3.10 -13.83 -8.85
C GLU A 41 -3.46 -13.59 -7.36
N ASP A 42 -2.44 -13.26 -6.57
CA ASP A 42 -2.56 -13.01 -5.15
C ASP A 42 -3.33 -11.71 -4.85
N GLU A 43 -3.97 -11.72 -3.70
CA GLU A 43 -4.45 -10.50 -3.05
C GLU A 43 -3.28 -9.79 -2.36
N VAL A 44 -3.08 -8.51 -2.64
CA VAL A 44 -2.00 -7.69 -2.09
C VAL A 44 -2.60 -6.43 -1.46
N ILE A 45 -2.25 -6.17 -0.21
CA ILE A 45 -2.56 -4.90 0.47
C ILE A 45 -1.27 -4.10 0.55
N ILE A 46 -1.27 -2.92 -0.08
CA ILE A 46 -0.17 -1.95 0.03
C ILE A 46 -0.57 -0.91 1.08
N VAL A 47 0.29 -0.69 2.06
CA VAL A 47 0.09 0.28 3.13
C VAL A 47 1.16 1.36 3.01
N ASP A 48 0.74 2.58 2.71
CA ASP A 48 1.61 3.72 2.39
C ASP A 48 1.47 4.83 3.43
N SER A 49 2.61 5.33 3.88
CA SER A 49 2.70 6.52 4.72
C SER A 49 2.43 7.77 3.88
N ALA A 50 1.27 8.40 4.04
CA ALA A 50 0.88 9.54 3.23
C ALA A 50 0.73 10.82 4.05
N ARG A 51 1.45 11.88 3.65
CA ARG A 51 1.30 13.22 4.23
C ARG A 51 0.13 14.01 3.64
N ASN A 52 -0.22 13.70 2.40
CA ASN A 52 -1.20 14.48 1.62
C ASN A 52 -2.64 14.03 1.86
N PHE A 53 -2.85 12.91 2.55
CA PHE A 53 -4.17 12.32 2.80
C PHE A 53 -4.32 11.99 4.27
N ARG A 54 -5.52 12.24 4.80
CA ARG A 54 -5.90 11.76 6.13
C ARG A 54 -5.94 10.24 6.15
N PHE A 55 -6.77 9.67 5.28
CA PHE A 55 -6.98 8.24 5.14
C PHE A 55 -7.68 7.93 3.82
N LEU A 56 -7.14 7.02 3.03
CA LEU A 56 -7.67 6.60 1.74
C LEU A 56 -7.50 5.09 1.60
N ILE A 57 -8.56 4.41 1.16
CA ILE A 57 -8.50 3.01 0.72
C ILE A 57 -9.01 2.97 -0.72
N ILE A 58 -8.22 2.41 -1.63
CA ILE A 58 -8.58 2.32 -3.03
C ILE A 58 -8.05 1.03 -3.66
N GLY A 59 -8.78 0.44 -4.59
CA GLY A 59 -8.26 -0.66 -5.40
C GLY A 59 -7.45 -0.15 -6.59
N LEU A 60 -6.55 -0.98 -7.13
CA LEU A 60 -5.77 -0.61 -8.32
C LEU A 60 -6.67 -0.33 -9.55
N LYS A 61 -7.83 -0.99 -9.64
CA LYS A 61 -8.77 -0.78 -10.75
C LYS A 61 -9.33 0.65 -10.74
N GLU A 62 -9.56 1.18 -9.55
CA GLU A 62 -10.11 2.51 -9.31
C GLU A 62 -9.02 3.60 -9.27
N LEU A 63 -7.74 3.22 -9.26
CA LEU A 63 -6.63 4.19 -9.29
C LEU A 63 -6.58 4.96 -10.62
N TYR A 64 -6.56 6.30 -10.52
CA TYR A 64 -6.37 7.26 -11.61
C TYR A 64 -5.34 8.34 -11.20
N PRO A 65 -4.76 9.09 -12.17
CA PRO A 65 -3.73 10.09 -11.87
C PRO A 65 -4.19 11.16 -10.87
N GLY A 66 -3.33 11.45 -9.88
CA GLY A 66 -3.54 12.45 -8.83
C GLY A 66 -4.21 11.93 -7.55
N VAL A 67 -4.75 10.70 -7.54
CA VAL A 67 -5.45 10.12 -6.37
C VAL A 67 -4.56 9.98 -5.15
N LEU A 68 -3.30 9.58 -5.35
CA LEU A 68 -2.27 9.47 -4.33
C LEU A 68 -1.31 10.67 -4.40
N GLY A 69 -1.74 11.79 -5.01
CA GLY A 69 -1.04 13.07 -4.97
C GLY A 69 0.23 13.07 -5.79
N TYR A 70 0.25 12.32 -6.91
CA TYR A 70 1.39 12.23 -7.83
C TYR A 70 2.66 11.66 -7.17
N THR A 71 2.49 10.77 -6.18
CA THR A 71 3.58 10.06 -5.53
C THR A 71 4.27 9.08 -6.47
N GLU A 72 5.51 8.69 -6.13
CA GLU A 72 6.25 7.64 -6.85
C GLU A 72 5.48 6.32 -6.87
N LEU A 73 4.79 5.99 -5.77
CA LEU A 73 3.94 4.81 -5.66
C LEU A 73 2.79 4.85 -6.67
N GLU A 74 2.14 6.01 -6.85
CA GLU A 74 1.07 6.18 -7.84
C GLU A 74 1.56 5.88 -9.25
N ASN A 75 2.65 6.53 -9.65
CA ASN A 75 3.23 6.38 -10.98
C ASN A 75 3.66 4.93 -11.24
N TYR A 76 4.26 4.30 -10.22
CA TYR A 76 4.62 2.89 -10.28
C TYR A 76 3.39 2.00 -10.53
N LEU A 77 2.32 2.16 -9.73
CA LEU A 77 1.11 1.34 -9.82
C LEU A 77 0.33 1.58 -11.12
N LEU A 78 0.26 2.81 -11.61
CA LEU A 78 -0.35 3.14 -12.90
C LEU A 78 0.40 2.46 -14.05
N ASN A 79 1.73 2.52 -14.07
CA ASN A 79 2.54 1.82 -15.07
C ASN A 79 2.36 0.30 -14.98
N ALA A 80 2.32 -0.22 -13.76
CA ALA A 80 2.20 -1.65 -13.55
C ALA A 80 0.78 -2.18 -13.91
N LYS A 81 -0.26 -1.34 -13.74
CA LYS A 81 -1.62 -1.57 -14.27
C LYS A 81 -1.63 -1.65 -15.80
N ILE A 82 -0.95 -0.73 -16.48
CA ILE A 82 -0.81 -0.72 -17.96
C ILE A 82 -0.10 -2.00 -18.44
N ASN A 83 0.92 -2.45 -17.71
CA ASN A 83 1.67 -3.67 -18.02
C ASN A 83 0.92 -4.98 -17.70
N GLY A 84 -0.34 -4.91 -17.27
CA GLY A 84 -1.19 -6.09 -17.11
C GLY A 84 -0.92 -6.91 -15.84
N ILE A 85 -0.68 -6.26 -14.70
CA ILE A 85 -0.68 -6.94 -13.39
C ILE A 85 -1.96 -7.76 -13.20
N LYS A 86 -1.78 -8.99 -12.69
CA LYS A 86 -2.88 -9.91 -12.35
C LYS A 86 -3.30 -9.87 -10.88
N ALA A 87 -2.45 -9.34 -10.00
CA ALA A 87 -2.73 -9.25 -8.57
C ALA A 87 -3.94 -8.35 -8.25
N ARG A 88 -4.73 -8.74 -7.26
CA ARG A 88 -5.80 -7.90 -6.70
C ARG A 88 -5.20 -6.99 -5.64
N ILE A 89 -4.95 -5.73 -6.00
CA ILE A 89 -4.28 -4.77 -5.11
C ILE A 89 -5.28 -3.83 -4.45
N THR A 90 -5.21 -3.72 -3.13
CA THR A 90 -5.81 -2.65 -2.33
C THR A 90 -4.71 -1.77 -1.76
N ILE A 91 -4.81 -0.46 -1.95
CA ILE A 91 -3.88 0.54 -1.41
C ILE A 91 -4.56 1.23 -0.22
N ILE A 92 -3.83 1.34 0.89
CA ILE A 92 -4.21 2.09 2.09
C ILE A 92 -3.17 3.19 2.27
N ALA A 93 -3.54 4.43 1.98
CA ALA A 93 -2.69 5.61 2.17
C ALA A 93 -3.21 6.43 3.34
N PHE A 94 -2.37 6.75 4.33
CA PHE A 94 -2.85 7.41 5.55
C PHE A 94 -1.78 8.27 6.25
N SER A 95 -2.24 9.30 6.96
CA SER A 95 -1.39 10.09 7.86
C SER A 95 -1.32 9.45 9.25
N LYS A 96 -0.25 9.77 9.99
CA LYS A 96 0.07 9.18 11.29
C LYS A 96 -1.10 9.14 12.27
N GLU A 97 -1.96 10.16 12.29
CA GLU A 97 -3.10 10.24 13.21
C GLU A 97 -4.15 9.15 12.97
N TYR A 98 -4.13 8.49 11.80
CA TYR A 98 -5.12 7.47 11.40
C TYR A 98 -4.58 6.03 11.51
N LYS A 99 -3.42 5.83 12.16
CA LYS A 99 -2.80 4.51 12.35
C LYS A 99 -3.77 3.48 12.92
N ASP A 100 -4.57 3.84 13.92
CA ASP A 100 -5.52 2.91 14.54
C ASP A 100 -6.66 2.50 13.61
N ARG A 101 -7.04 3.35 12.65
CA ARG A 101 -8.02 2.98 11.62
C ARG A 101 -7.45 1.96 10.64
N VAL A 102 -6.18 2.08 10.28
CA VAL A 102 -5.48 1.07 9.47
C VAL A 102 -5.43 -0.26 10.22
N LYS A 103 -5.07 -0.24 11.52
CA LYS A 103 -5.09 -1.46 12.35
C LYS A 103 -6.46 -2.14 12.33
N CYS A 104 -7.52 -1.35 12.55
CA CYS A 104 -8.89 -1.85 12.51
C CYS A 104 -9.23 -2.49 11.15
N PHE A 105 -8.88 -1.82 10.04
CA PHE A 105 -9.12 -2.36 8.70
C PHE A 105 -8.36 -3.66 8.45
N LEU A 106 -7.06 -3.72 8.79
CA LEU A 106 -6.23 -4.92 8.63
C LEU A 106 -6.75 -6.09 9.47
N ASN A 107 -7.15 -5.84 10.71
CA ASN A 107 -7.81 -6.84 11.57
C ASN A 107 -9.08 -7.40 10.90
N CYS A 108 -9.96 -6.53 10.41
CA CYS A 108 -11.17 -6.94 9.70
C CYS A 108 -10.88 -7.76 8.43
N MET A 109 -9.82 -7.43 7.70
CA MET A 109 -9.42 -8.17 6.50
C MET A 109 -8.84 -9.56 6.84
N LEU A 110 -8.09 -9.67 7.93
CA LEU A 110 -7.51 -10.94 8.37
C LEU A 110 -8.55 -11.88 8.98
N LEU A 111 -9.56 -11.37 9.69
CA LEU A 111 -10.65 -12.16 10.27
C LEU A 111 -11.63 -12.73 9.23
N LYS A 112 -11.63 -12.23 7.99
CA LYS A 112 -12.46 -12.75 6.89
C LYS A 112 -11.90 -14.03 6.25
N LYS A 113 -10.77 -14.54 6.74
CA LYS A 113 -10.12 -15.77 6.29
C LYS A 113 -10.32 -16.89 7.30
#